data_AF-A0A7C4X097-F1
#
_entry.id   AF-A0A7C4X097-F1
#
_cell.length_a   1.000
_cell.length_b   1.000
_cell.length_c   1.000
_cell.angle_alpha   90.00
_cell.angle_beta   90.00
_cell.angle_gamma   90.00
#
_symmetry.space_group_name_H-M   'P 1'
#
loop_
_entity.id
_entity.type
_entity.pdbx_description
1 polymer ?
#
loop_
_entity_poly.entity_id
_entity_poly.type
_entity_poly.pdbx_seq_one_letter_code
_entity_poly.pdbx_strand_id
1 'polypeptide(L)'
;MRKIIYTLFCLWLFSCQHQPENIMVKRHSVSLDSITMSCIADTFIADLVVRNPDTADWWTQKCVHQLKRKAFIDTIFQQLYAHQLIAYDYYTGKPLSVTQIKEIEKRSDYNRDIVGKFQFYESWYYDSRYKVFLKKVYAIIFGYETYDDQGMVKGYKPMFKVVFE
;
A
#
# COMPACT_ATOMS: atom_id res chain seq x y z
N MET A 1 -20.26 -44.82 62.84
CA MET A 1 -18.91 -44.73 62.23
C MET A 1 -19.07 -44.37 60.75
N ARG A 2 -18.34 -43.32 60.31
CA ARG A 2 -17.91 -42.93 58.94
C ARG A 2 -18.90 -43.11 57.76
N LYS A 3 -19.44 -42.01 57.20
CA LYS A 3 -18.90 -41.16 56.08
C LYS A 3 -18.77 -41.98 54.78
N ILE A 4 -19.37 -41.58 53.66
CA ILE A 4 -18.80 -40.56 52.74
C ILE A 4 -19.91 -39.96 51.86
N ILE A 5 -19.93 -38.62 51.85
CA ILE A 5 -20.69 -37.74 50.95
C ILE A 5 -19.79 -37.49 49.74
N TYR A 6 -20.29 -37.76 48.52
CA TYR A 6 -19.61 -37.34 47.29
C TYR A 6 -20.13 -35.98 46.87
N THR A 7 -19.42 -34.95 47.31
CA THR A 7 -19.60 -33.56 46.91
C THR A 7 -19.16 -33.40 45.45
N LEU A 8 -20.06 -32.89 44.62
CA LEU A 8 -19.80 -32.49 43.24
C LEU A 8 -18.74 -31.37 43.23
N PHE A 9 -17.53 -31.68 42.76
CA PHE A 9 -16.43 -30.73 42.65
C PHE A 9 -16.45 -30.12 41.24
N CYS A 10 -17.19 -29.02 41.07
CA CYS A 10 -17.10 -28.19 39.86
C CYS A 10 -15.80 -27.39 39.92
N LEU A 11 -14.77 -27.94 39.29
CA LEU A 11 -13.51 -27.27 39.01
C LEU A 11 -13.73 -26.02 38.17
N TRP A 12 -13.31 -24.90 38.74
CA TRP A 12 -13.14 -23.62 38.10
C TRP A 12 -12.18 -23.74 36.91
N LEU A 13 -12.74 -23.75 35.71
CA LEU A 13 -12.00 -23.36 34.52
C LEU A 13 -12.14 -21.84 34.37
N PHE A 14 -11.23 -21.10 35.01
CA PHE A 14 -10.91 -19.75 34.53
C PHE A 14 -10.30 -19.88 33.14
N SER A 15 -11.17 -19.89 32.14
CA SER A 15 -10.80 -19.64 30.76
C SER A 15 -10.31 -18.19 30.69
N CYS A 16 -8.99 -18.01 30.58
CA CYS A 16 -8.41 -16.76 30.10
C CYS A 16 -8.91 -16.56 28.67
N GLN A 17 -10.00 -15.82 28.50
CA GLN A 17 -10.33 -15.20 27.22
C GLN A 17 -9.24 -14.17 26.92
N HIS A 18 -8.24 -14.59 26.15
CA HIS A 18 -7.38 -13.66 25.45
C HIS A 18 -8.25 -12.98 24.40
N GLN A 19 -8.81 -11.82 24.74
CA GLN A 19 -9.51 -10.99 23.77
C GLN A 19 -8.47 -10.48 22.78
N PRO A 20 -8.66 -10.67 21.47
CA PRO A 20 -7.80 -10.01 20.49
C PRO A 20 -7.98 -8.51 20.68
N GLU A 21 -6.88 -7.82 20.95
CA GLU A 21 -6.85 -6.37 21.04
C GLU A 21 -7.32 -5.82 19.68
N ASN A 22 -8.58 -5.41 19.62
CA ASN A 22 -9.14 -4.73 18.48
C ASN A 22 -8.41 -3.39 18.37
N ILE A 23 -7.37 -3.33 17.54
CA ILE A 23 -6.80 -2.07 17.07
C ILE A 23 -7.92 -1.40 16.27
N MET A 24 -8.71 -0.58 16.96
CA MET A 24 -9.64 0.33 16.32
C MET A 24 -8.81 1.30 15.47
N VAL A 25 -8.66 1.00 14.18
CA VAL A 25 -8.20 1.97 13.19
C VAL A 25 -9.32 3.00 13.05
N LYS A 26 -9.33 3.94 13.97
CA LYS A 26 -10.22 5.09 13.99
C LYS A 26 -9.92 5.86 12.71
N ARG A 27 -10.86 5.91 11.77
CA ARG A 27 -10.78 6.81 10.59
C ARG A 27 -10.75 8.24 11.11
N HIS A 28 -9.57 8.77 11.33
CA HIS A 28 -9.35 10.18 11.60
C HIS A 28 -9.13 10.87 10.26
N SER A 29 -10.09 11.69 9.85
CA SER A 29 -9.82 12.79 8.93
C SER A 29 -8.90 13.76 9.66
N VAL A 30 -7.62 13.77 9.30
CA VAL A 30 -6.65 14.73 9.87
C VAL A 30 -6.83 16.05 9.12
N SER A 31 -7.51 17.02 9.74
CA SER A 31 -7.34 18.43 9.37
C SER A 31 -6.00 18.88 9.97
N LEU A 32 -5.10 19.35 9.10
CA LEU A 32 -3.73 19.77 9.45
C LEU A 32 -3.68 21.27 9.81
N ASP A 33 -4.79 21.86 10.24
CA ASP A 33 -4.92 23.32 10.26
C ASP A 33 -4.22 24.00 11.44
N SER A 34 -3.56 23.25 12.33
CA SER A 34 -2.86 23.83 13.51
C SER A 34 -1.62 23.04 13.99
N ILE A 35 -0.98 22.28 13.10
CA ILE A 35 0.23 21.53 13.44
C ILE A 35 1.45 22.13 12.75
N THR A 36 2.37 22.72 13.51
CA THR A 36 3.70 23.08 13.00
C THR A 36 4.55 21.82 12.92
N MET A 37 4.60 21.17 11.76
CA MET A 37 5.48 20.01 11.53
C MET A 37 6.84 20.45 10.99
N SER A 38 7.91 19.85 11.50
CA SER A 38 9.24 20.03 10.91
C SER A 38 9.37 19.12 9.69
N CYS A 39 9.75 19.69 8.55
CA CYS A 39 10.19 18.88 7.43
C CYS A 39 11.50 18.20 7.80
N ILE A 40 11.55 16.87 7.63
CA ILE A 40 12.75 16.06 7.89
C ILE A 40 13.30 15.42 6.61
N ALA A 41 12.50 15.40 5.54
CA ALA A 41 12.94 15.07 4.20
C ALA A 41 12.02 15.74 3.18
N ASP A 42 12.53 16.70 2.42
CA ASP A 42 11.76 17.38 1.37
C ASP A 42 11.41 16.44 0.22
N THR A 43 12.32 15.53 -0.11
CA THR A 43 12.10 14.46 -1.09
C THR A 43 12.76 13.17 -0.63
N PHE A 44 11.94 12.14 -0.50
CA PHE A 44 12.33 10.77 -0.23
C PHE A 44 11.71 9.88 -1.32
N ILE A 45 12.55 9.11 -2.01
CA ILE A 45 12.08 8.18 -3.05
C ILE A 45 12.10 6.77 -2.46
N ALA A 46 10.93 6.13 -2.42
CA ALA A 46 10.74 4.82 -1.81
C ALA A 46 10.12 3.84 -2.80
N ASP A 47 10.75 2.68 -2.94
CA ASP A 47 10.18 1.54 -3.66
C ASP A 47 9.41 0.64 -2.68
N LEU A 48 8.17 0.28 -3.03
CA LEU A 48 7.35 -0.65 -2.27
C LEU A 48 6.81 -1.75 -3.18
N VAL A 49 7.06 -3.01 -2.81
CA VAL A 49 6.39 -4.16 -3.41
C VAL A 49 4.95 -4.20 -2.91
N VAL A 50 3.99 -4.22 -3.84
CA VAL A 50 2.56 -4.12 -3.58
C VAL A 50 1.76 -5.33 -4.02
N ARG A 51 2.42 -6.30 -4.66
CA ARG A 51 1.88 -7.61 -4.99
C ARG A 51 2.86 -8.65 -4.49
N ASN A 52 2.35 -9.75 -3.96
CA ASN A 52 3.17 -10.91 -3.69
C ASN A 52 3.24 -11.78 -4.96
N PRO A 53 4.40 -11.91 -5.62
CA PRO A 53 4.55 -12.81 -6.77
C PRO A 53 4.81 -14.26 -6.36
N ASP A 54 5.25 -14.51 -5.13
CA ASP A 54 5.61 -15.84 -4.62
C ASP A 54 4.65 -16.26 -3.50
N THR A 55 3.81 -17.25 -3.78
CA THR A 55 2.85 -17.78 -2.80
C THR A 55 3.50 -18.37 -1.55
N ALA A 56 4.79 -18.73 -1.59
CA ALA A 56 5.54 -19.20 -0.42
C ALA A 56 6.03 -18.04 0.48
N ASP A 57 6.09 -16.81 -0.02
CA ASP A 57 6.46 -15.62 0.74
C ASP A 57 5.27 -15.13 1.59
N TRP A 58 5.11 -15.75 2.75
CA TRP A 58 4.08 -15.38 3.71
C TRP A 58 4.25 -13.95 4.25
N TRP A 59 5.47 -13.40 4.27
CA TRP A 59 5.73 -12.08 4.83
C TRP A 59 5.25 -11.00 3.87
N THR A 60 5.62 -11.08 2.59
CA THR A 60 5.11 -10.14 1.58
C THR A 60 3.58 -10.25 1.48
N GLN A 61 3.03 -11.46 1.53
CA GLN A 61 1.59 -11.67 1.60
C GLN A 61 0.97 -10.91 2.78
N LYS A 62 1.56 -11.02 3.97
CA LYS A 62 1.11 -10.31 5.18
C LYS A 62 1.23 -8.79 5.03
N CYS A 63 2.30 -8.27 4.43
CA CYS A 63 2.46 -6.83 4.23
C CYS A 63 1.40 -6.23 3.31
N VAL A 64 0.99 -6.96 2.26
CA VAL A 64 0.09 -6.42 1.22
C VAL A 64 -1.36 -6.87 1.33
N HIS A 65 -1.72 -7.78 2.24
CA HIS A 65 -3.05 -8.42 2.28
C HIS A 65 -4.25 -7.46 2.36
N GLN A 66 -4.10 -6.30 3.00
CA GLN A 66 -5.17 -5.29 3.12
C GLN A 66 -5.11 -4.20 2.04
N LEU A 67 -4.07 -4.20 1.20
CA LEU A 67 -3.95 -3.23 0.13
C LEU A 67 -5.00 -3.53 -0.94
N LYS A 68 -5.95 -2.61 -1.14
CA LYS A 68 -6.92 -2.65 -2.24
C LYS A 68 -6.26 -2.23 -3.57
N ARG A 69 -5.17 -2.90 -3.93
CA ARG A 69 -4.24 -2.53 -5.02
C ARG A 69 -4.98 -2.29 -6.34
N LYS A 70 -5.77 -3.27 -6.78
CA LYS A 70 -6.51 -3.18 -8.04
C LYS A 70 -7.45 -1.98 -8.06
N ALA A 71 -8.27 -1.83 -7.02
CA ALA A 71 -9.19 -0.71 -6.90
C ALA A 71 -8.46 0.64 -6.92
N PHE A 72 -7.32 0.76 -6.22
CA PHE A 72 -6.52 1.97 -6.23
C PHE A 72 -5.95 2.28 -7.62
N ILE A 73 -5.34 1.30 -8.30
CA ILE A 73 -4.81 1.49 -9.65
C ILE A 73 -5.92 1.87 -10.63
N ASP A 74 -7.07 1.19 -10.57
CA ASP A 74 -8.21 1.49 -11.43
C ASP A 74 -8.74 2.90 -11.21
N THR A 75 -8.82 3.38 -9.96
CA THR A 75 -9.16 4.77 -9.65
C THR A 75 -8.18 5.75 -10.28
N ILE A 76 -6.87 5.50 -10.19
CA ILE A 76 -5.86 6.39 -10.78
C ILE A 76 -6.02 6.47 -12.30
N PHE A 77 -6.22 5.34 -12.98
CA PHE A 77 -6.48 5.33 -14.41
C PHE A 77 -7.77 6.08 -14.78
N GLN A 78 -8.84 5.91 -14.01
CA GLN A 78 -10.08 6.68 -14.21
C GLN A 78 -9.83 8.19 -14.10
N GLN A 79 -9.06 8.63 -13.10
CA GLN A 79 -8.70 10.03 -12.91
C GLN A 79 -7.80 10.56 -14.05
N LEU A 80 -6.88 9.75 -14.57
CA LEU A 80 -6.07 10.09 -15.74
C LEU A 80 -6.95 10.27 -16.99
N TYR A 81 -7.90 9.37 -17.22
CA TYR A 81 -8.84 9.48 -18.35
C TYR A 81 -9.78 10.67 -18.23
N ALA A 82 -10.16 11.03 -16.99
CA ALA A 82 -10.99 12.17 -16.68
C ALA A 82 -10.22 13.50 -16.65
N HIS A 83 -8.92 13.50 -17.00
CA HIS A 83 -8.03 14.67 -16.94
C HIS A 83 -7.92 15.31 -15.54
N GLN A 84 -8.19 14.54 -14.48
CA GLN A 84 -8.03 14.96 -13.09
C GLN A 84 -6.60 14.77 -12.58
N LEU A 85 -5.83 13.92 -13.26
CA LEU A 85 -4.41 13.70 -13.01
C LEU A 85 -3.66 13.76 -14.34
N ILE A 86 -2.37 14.11 -14.28
CA ILE A 86 -1.47 14.08 -15.43
C ILE A 86 -0.43 12.98 -15.22
N ALA A 87 -0.26 12.13 -16.22
CA ALA A 87 0.84 11.20 -16.30
C ALA A 87 1.99 11.79 -17.12
N TYR A 88 3.21 11.42 -16.76
CA TYR A 88 4.44 11.82 -17.42
C TYR A 88 5.21 10.58 -17.83
N ASP A 89 5.73 10.57 -19.05
CA ASP A 89 6.62 9.53 -19.53
C ASP A 89 7.84 9.42 -18.60
N TYR A 90 8.15 8.20 -18.17
CA TYR A 90 9.18 7.95 -17.16
C TYR A 90 10.57 8.41 -17.61
N TYR A 91 10.91 8.22 -18.89
CA TYR A 91 12.27 8.48 -19.40
C TYR A 91 12.45 9.91 -19.86
N THR A 92 11.43 10.49 -20.49
CA THR A 92 11.52 11.83 -21.10
C THR A 92 10.97 12.93 -20.20
N GLY A 93 10.19 12.58 -19.16
CA GLY A 93 9.51 13.55 -18.28
C GLY A 93 8.43 14.36 -18.98
N LYS A 94 8.06 14.03 -20.23
CA LYS A 94 7.03 14.73 -20.99
C LYS A 94 5.63 14.28 -20.57
N PRO A 95 4.64 15.18 -20.51
CA PRO A 95 3.28 14.79 -20.20
C PRO A 95 2.74 13.84 -21.28
N LEU A 96 1.98 12.85 -20.84
CA LEU A 96 1.30 11.88 -21.70
C LEU A 96 -0.16 12.28 -21.88
N SER A 97 -0.62 12.24 -23.12
CA SER A 97 -2.05 12.33 -23.44
C SER A 97 -2.79 11.05 -23.04
N VAL A 98 -4.11 11.15 -22.83
CA VAL A 98 -4.98 9.98 -22.59
C VAL A 98 -4.84 8.92 -23.68
N THR A 99 -4.67 9.34 -24.95
CA THR A 99 -4.44 8.41 -26.06
C THR A 99 -3.15 7.63 -25.87
N GLN A 100 -2.03 8.29 -25.51
CA GLN A 100 -0.77 7.61 -25.24
C GLN A 100 -0.86 6.66 -24.04
N ILE A 101 -1.59 7.04 -22.99
CA ILE A 101 -1.86 6.15 -21.85
C ILE A 101 -2.59 4.88 -22.32
N LYS A 102 -3.66 5.03 -23.13
CA LYS A 102 -4.39 3.88 -23.68
C LYS A 102 -3.53 3.01 -24.60
N GLU A 103 -2.58 3.59 -25.35
CA GLU A 103 -1.64 2.82 -26.16
C GLU A 103 -0.63 2.05 -25.30
N ILE A 104 -0.21 2.58 -24.14
CA ILE A 104 0.61 1.85 -23.18
C ILE A 104 -0.15 0.62 -22.66
N GLU A 105 -1.45 0.76 -22.40
CA GLU A 105 -2.29 -0.34 -21.91
C GLU A 105 -2.54 -1.45 -22.93
N LYS A 106 -2.36 -1.15 -24.22
CA LYS A 106 -2.48 -2.14 -25.31
C LYS A 106 -1.19 -2.91 -25.57
N ARG A 107 -0.07 -2.54 -24.93
CA ARG A 107 1.20 -3.24 -25.12
C ARG A 107 1.06 -4.69 -24.64
N SER A 108 1.59 -5.63 -25.41
CA SER A 108 1.48 -7.06 -25.11
C SER A 108 2.20 -7.48 -23.83
N ASP A 109 3.19 -6.69 -23.38
CA ASP A 109 3.96 -6.93 -22.17
C ASP A 109 3.34 -6.30 -20.91
N TYR A 110 2.17 -5.67 -21.02
CA TYR A 110 1.57 -4.91 -19.94
C TYR A 110 0.14 -5.36 -19.61
N ASN A 111 -0.13 -5.46 -18.31
CA ASN A 111 -1.48 -5.54 -17.74
C ASN A 111 -1.46 -4.82 -16.37
N ARG A 112 -2.54 -4.09 -16.03
CA ARG A 112 -2.69 -3.47 -14.70
C ARG A 112 -2.58 -4.48 -13.56
N ASP A 113 -3.07 -5.70 -13.78
CA ASP A 113 -3.08 -6.74 -12.76
C ASP A 113 -1.66 -7.15 -12.35
N ILE A 114 -0.68 -6.99 -13.25
CA ILE A 114 0.73 -7.30 -13.01
C ILE A 114 1.57 -6.13 -12.46
N VAL A 115 0.93 -5.01 -12.11
CA VAL A 115 1.60 -3.91 -11.39
C VAL A 115 1.94 -4.38 -9.98
N GLY A 116 3.22 -4.68 -9.74
CA GLY A 116 3.70 -5.27 -8.50
C GLY A 116 4.57 -4.36 -7.64
N LYS A 117 4.99 -3.20 -8.15
CA LYS A 117 5.77 -2.22 -7.40
C LYS A 117 5.23 -0.81 -7.58
N PHE A 118 5.20 -0.03 -6.51
CA PHE A 118 5.04 1.42 -6.55
C PHE A 118 6.35 2.09 -6.14
N GLN A 119 6.79 3.09 -6.89
CA GLN A 119 7.84 4.01 -6.46
C GLN A 119 7.19 5.34 -6.07
N PHE A 120 7.29 5.71 -4.81
CA PHE A 120 6.71 6.92 -4.27
C PHE A 120 7.75 8.04 -4.20
N TYR A 121 7.29 9.26 -4.49
CA TYR A 121 8.00 10.49 -4.21
C TYR A 121 7.28 11.15 -3.05
N GLU A 122 7.98 11.27 -1.93
CA GLU A 122 7.39 11.61 -0.64
C GLU A 122 8.10 12.80 0.00
N SER A 123 7.35 13.62 0.73
CA SER A 123 7.90 14.55 1.72
C SER A 123 7.54 14.06 3.11
N TRP A 124 8.50 14.08 4.03
CA TRP A 124 8.33 13.55 5.38
C TRP A 124 8.36 14.67 6.40
N TYR A 125 7.38 14.63 7.30
CA TYR A 125 7.19 15.63 8.33
C TYR A 125 7.08 14.95 9.69
N TYR A 126 7.73 15.53 10.68
CA TYR A 126 7.66 15.05 12.05
C TYR A 126 7.31 16.18 13.00
N ASP A 127 6.31 15.92 13.83
CA ASP A 127 5.91 16.76 14.92
C ASP A 127 6.45 16.16 16.22
N SER A 128 7.46 16.82 16.79
CA SER A 128 8.07 16.39 18.04
C SER A 128 7.19 16.64 19.26
N ARG A 129 6.21 17.56 19.21
CA ARG A 129 5.29 17.84 20.31
C ARG A 129 4.26 16.73 20.43
N TYR A 130 3.58 16.42 19.34
CA TYR A 130 2.50 15.42 19.30
C TYR A 130 2.97 14.02 18.88
N LYS A 131 4.26 13.85 18.55
CA LYS A 131 4.86 12.58 18.11
C LYS A 131 4.18 12.03 16.86
N VAL A 132 3.76 12.92 15.96
CA VAL A 132 3.08 12.57 14.71
C VAL A 132 4.11 12.54 13.57
N PHE A 133 4.11 11.44 12.82
CA PHE A 133 4.89 11.30 11.60
C PHE A 133 3.95 11.29 10.40
N LEU A 134 4.18 12.17 9.43
CA LEU A 134 3.40 12.26 8.21
C LEU A 134 4.29 12.05 6.99
N LYS A 135 3.81 11.19 6.09
CA LYS A 135 4.36 11.02 4.75
C LYS A 135 3.37 11.60 3.76
N LYS A 136 3.76 12.65 3.02
CA LYS A 136 2.99 13.20 1.92
C LYS A 136 3.54 12.64 0.62
N VAL A 137 2.81 11.73 -0.01
CA VAL A 137 3.11 11.27 -1.38
C VAL A 137 2.64 12.34 -2.36
N TYR A 138 3.54 12.85 -3.20
CA TYR A 138 3.20 13.85 -4.22
C TYR A 138 3.43 13.32 -5.65
N ALA A 139 4.06 12.17 -5.82
CA ALA A 139 4.04 11.44 -7.08
C ALA A 139 4.20 9.93 -6.87
N ILE A 140 3.74 9.15 -7.84
CA ILE A 140 3.87 7.70 -7.87
C ILE A 140 4.30 7.24 -9.26
N ILE A 141 5.12 6.20 -9.33
CA ILE A 141 5.40 5.46 -10.56
C ILE A 141 4.93 4.03 -10.35
N PHE A 142 4.15 3.55 -11.31
CA PHE A 142 3.70 2.16 -11.35
C PHE A 142 4.73 1.29 -12.07
N GLY A 143 5.29 0.32 -11.37
CA GLY A 143 6.18 -0.70 -11.90
C GLY A 143 5.42 -2.02 -12.09
N TYR A 144 5.38 -2.53 -13.33
CA TYR A 144 4.82 -3.85 -13.62
C TYR A 144 5.90 -4.91 -13.69
N GLU A 145 5.56 -6.09 -13.20
CA GLU A 145 6.47 -7.23 -13.11
C GLU A 145 6.93 -7.67 -14.49
N THR A 146 8.21 -8.00 -14.60
CA THR A 146 8.76 -8.74 -15.72
C THR A 146 9.13 -10.14 -15.24
N TYR A 147 8.96 -11.13 -16.12
CA TYR A 147 9.15 -12.54 -15.79
C TYR A 147 10.31 -13.14 -16.59
N ASP A 148 11.00 -14.11 -15.99
CA ASP A 148 11.92 -14.98 -16.72
C ASP A 148 11.19 -16.15 -17.41
N ASP A 149 11.95 -17.02 -18.07
CA ASP A 149 11.40 -18.16 -18.83
C ASP A 149 10.74 -19.21 -17.92
N GLN A 150 10.98 -19.14 -16.61
CA GLN A 150 10.40 -19.99 -15.57
C GLN A 150 9.15 -19.36 -14.94
N GLY A 151 8.78 -18.15 -15.35
CA GLY A 151 7.63 -17.42 -14.81
C GLY A 151 7.91 -16.74 -13.46
N MET A 152 9.18 -16.62 -13.06
CA MET A 152 9.58 -15.94 -11.83
C MET A 152 9.78 -14.45 -12.08
N VAL A 153 9.45 -13.61 -11.11
CA VAL A 153 9.66 -12.16 -11.23
C VAL A 153 11.15 -11.85 -11.27
N LYS A 154 11.59 -11.30 -12.41
CA LYS A 154 12.96 -10.89 -12.67
C LYS A 154 13.20 -9.41 -12.35
N GLY A 155 12.14 -8.61 -12.39
CA GLY A 155 12.23 -7.17 -12.13
C GLY A 155 10.92 -6.44 -12.32
N TYR A 156 11.01 -5.11 -12.34
CA TYR A 156 9.86 -4.23 -12.53
C TYR A 156 10.20 -3.19 -13.59
N LYS A 157 9.38 -3.08 -14.62
CA LYS A 157 9.52 -2.06 -15.65
C LYS A 157 8.64 -0.86 -15.30
N PRO A 158 9.18 0.38 -15.31
CA PRO A 158 8.38 1.56 -15.01
C PRO A 158 7.39 1.80 -16.16
N MET A 159 6.16 2.18 -15.80
CA MET A 159 5.12 2.54 -16.76
C MET A 159 5.17 4.04 -17.08
N PHE A 160 4.64 4.87 -16.18
CA PHE A 160 4.69 6.33 -16.23
C PHE A 160 4.60 6.88 -14.80
N LYS A 161 5.01 8.13 -14.63
CA LYS A 161 4.90 8.88 -13.36
C LYS A 161 3.56 9.60 -13.32
N VAL A 162 2.84 9.51 -12.22
CA VAL A 162 1.63 10.30 -11.94
C VAL A 162 1.95 11.26 -10.81
N VAL A 163 1.62 12.54 -10.99
CA VAL A 163 1.83 13.60 -9.99
C VAL A 163 0.50 13.91 -9.32
N PHE A 164 0.52 14.09 -8.00
CA PHE A 164 -0.62 14.51 -7.19
C PHE A 164 -0.41 15.96 -6.77
N GLU A 165 -1.36 16.84 -7.11
CA GLU A 165 -1.38 18.24 -6.67
C GLU A 165 -1.82 18.38 -5.20
#